data_AF-A0AA43FAV0-F1
#
_entry.id   AF-A0AA43FAV0-F1
#
_cell.length_a   1.000
_cell.length_b   1.000
_cell.length_c   1.000
_cell.angle_alpha   90.00
_cell.angle_beta   90.00
_cell.angle_gamma   90.00
#
_symmetry.space_group_name_H-M   'P 1'
#
loop_
_entity.id
_entity.type
_entity.pdbx_description
1 polymer ?
#
loop_
_entity_poly.entity_id
_entity_poly.type
_entity_poly.pdbx_seq_one_letter_code
_entity_poly.pdbx_strand_id
1 'polypeptide(L)'
;MKWREESGQITLWVLGLAVALLGLGGISVDLWRVMGERSELAVIADSAAVAGANGVDVDWFRATGEVRLLEPLAHDLAMSILAQEDVVVVGLTVQNDQMVVQIRREVAFSLLNILT
;
A
#
# COMPACT_ATOMS: atom_id res chain seq x y z
N MET A 1 -51.36 0.66 32.78
CA MET A 1 -49.93 0.63 33.13
C MET A 1 -49.14 0.25 31.88
N LYS A 2 -48.84 1.21 30.99
CA LYS A 2 -48.25 1.00 29.64
C LYS A 2 -46.79 1.46 29.50
N TRP A 3 -46.24 2.10 30.53
CA TRP A 3 -44.91 2.73 30.49
C TRP A 3 -43.73 1.74 30.38
N ARG A 4 -43.93 0.44 30.63
CA ARG A 4 -42.86 -0.58 30.60
C ARG A 4 -42.49 -1.05 29.20
N GLU A 5 -43.41 -1.00 28.23
CA GLU A 5 -43.17 -1.49 26.86
C GLU A 5 -42.33 -0.49 26.04
N GLU A 6 -42.55 0.81 26.24
CA GLU A 6 -41.82 1.88 25.53
C GLU A 6 -40.34 1.95 25.96
N SER A 7 -40.05 1.77 27.26
CA SER A 7 -38.66 1.81 27.76
C SER A 7 -37.81 0.67 27.21
N GLY A 8 -38.37 -0.53 27.07
CA GLY A 8 -37.66 -1.70 26.53
C GLY A 8 -37.34 -1.54 25.04
N GLN A 9 -38.27 -0.98 24.27
CA GLN A 9 -38.08 -0.69 22.85
C GLN A 9 -36.96 0.34 22.64
N ILE A 10 -36.95 1.43 23.41
CA ILE A 10 -35.91 2.47 23.30
C ILE A 10 -34.52 1.89 23.61
N THR A 11 -34.39 1.08 24.67
CA THR A 11 -33.10 0.45 25.00
C THR A 11 -32.61 -0.49 23.90
N LEU A 12 -33.52 -1.21 23.24
CA LEU A 12 -33.17 -2.14 22.16
C LEU A 12 -32.71 -1.37 20.91
N TRP A 13 -33.35 -0.26 20.59
CA TRP A 13 -32.91 0.65 19.53
C TRP A 13 -31.56 1.31 19.82
N VAL A 14 -31.36 1.80 21.05
CA VAL A 14 -30.08 2.41 21.45
C VAL A 14 -28.94 1.40 21.41
N LEU A 15 -29.19 0.17 21.88
CA LEU A 15 -28.19 -0.90 21.81
C LEU A 15 -27.86 -1.26 20.36
N GLY A 16 -28.89 -1.40 19.51
CA GLY A 16 -28.70 -1.65 18.07
C GLY A 16 -27.91 -0.54 17.39
N LEU A 17 -28.21 0.73 17.71
CA LEU A 17 -27.48 1.88 17.21
C LEU A 17 -26.02 1.88 17.70
N ALA A 18 -25.78 1.57 18.98
CA ALA A 18 -24.43 1.49 19.52
C ALA A 18 -23.58 0.44 18.79
N VAL A 19 -24.15 -0.76 18.56
CA VAL A 19 -23.48 -1.82 17.79
C VAL A 19 -23.23 -1.38 16.34
N ALA A 20 -24.21 -0.74 15.69
CA ALA A 20 -24.06 -0.23 14.33
C ALA A 20 -22.96 0.83 14.24
N LEU A 21 -22.89 1.76 15.20
CA LEU A 21 -21.86 2.79 15.28
C LEU A 21 -20.47 2.21 15.53
N LEU A 22 -20.36 1.18 16.38
CA LEU A 22 -19.10 0.47 16.58
C LEU A 22 -18.63 -0.24 15.30
N GLY A 23 -19.55 -0.90 14.60
CA GLY A 23 -19.26 -1.51 13.30
C GLY A 23 -18.80 -0.49 12.26
N LEU A 24 -19.52 0.63 12.13
CA LEU A 24 -19.17 1.71 11.21
C LEU A 24 -17.82 2.35 11.58
N GLY A 25 -17.58 2.56 12.88
CA GLY A 25 -16.32 3.10 13.39
C GLY A 25 -15.14 2.21 13.06
N GLY A 26 -15.26 0.90 13.27
CA GLY A 26 -14.21 -0.05 12.92
C GLY A 26 -13.91 -0.06 11.41
N ILE A 27 -14.94 -0.04 10.56
CA ILE A 27 -14.76 -0.01 9.10
C ILE A 27 -14.05 1.27 8.69
N SER A 28 -14.41 2.40 9.29
CA SER A 28 -13.78 3.69 9.01
C SER A 28 -12.29 3.69 9.36
N VAL A 29 -11.90 3.09 10.49
CA VAL A 29 -10.49 3.00 10.90
C VAL A 29 -9.72 2.07 9.97
N ASP A 30 -10.29 0.92 9.63
CA ASP A 30 -9.69 -0.04 8.72
C ASP A 30 -9.47 0.57 7.32
N LEU A 31 -10.46 1.31 6.79
CA LEU A 31 -10.34 1.98 5.51
C LEU A 31 -9.24 3.04 5.51
N TRP A 32 -9.14 3.81 6.60
CA TRP A 32 -8.08 4.80 6.76
C TRP A 32 -6.70 4.16 6.77
N ARG A 33 -6.53 3.03 7.47
CA ARG A 33 -5.26 2.30 7.52
C ARG A 33 -4.84 1.79 6.14
N VAL A 34 -5.75 1.20 5.37
CA VAL A 34 -5.46 0.74 4.01
C VAL A 34 -4.97 1.89 3.12
N MET A 35 -5.58 3.07 3.23
CA MET A 35 -5.13 4.22 2.44
C MET A 35 -3.70 4.65 2.81
N GLY A 36 -3.36 4.63 4.10
CA GLY A 36 -2.00 4.92 4.58
C GLY A 36 -0.98 3.92 4.02
N GLU A 37 -1.24 2.62 4.15
CA GLU A 37 -0.38 1.56 3.61
C GLU A 37 -0.18 1.69 2.09
N ARG A 38 -1.24 2.04 1.35
CA ARG A 38 -1.12 2.29 -0.10
C ARG A 38 -0.22 3.48 -0.41
N SER A 39 -0.29 4.56 0.39
CA SER A 39 0.59 5.72 0.20
C SER A 39 2.05 5.39 0.52
N GLU A 40 2.30 4.58 1.56
CA GLU A 40 3.64 4.14 1.93
C GLU A 40 4.26 3.26 0.85
N LEU A 41 3.51 2.27 0.33
CA LEU A 41 3.95 1.43 -0.78
C LEU A 41 4.24 2.25 -2.04
N ALA A 42 3.46 3.30 -2.32
CA ALA A 42 3.73 4.16 -3.46
C ALA A 42 5.08 4.89 -3.30
N VAL A 43 5.41 5.37 -2.10
CA VAL A 43 6.69 6.01 -1.80
C VAL A 43 7.85 5.00 -1.92
N ILE A 44 7.69 3.79 -1.41
CA ILE A 44 8.71 2.74 -1.53
C ILE A 44 8.95 2.39 -3.01
N ALA A 45 7.89 2.17 -3.78
CA ALA A 45 7.98 1.86 -5.20
C ALA A 45 8.66 2.99 -6.00
N ASP A 46 8.31 4.24 -5.70
CA ASP A 46 8.91 5.42 -6.33
C ASP A 46 10.41 5.54 -6.00
N SER A 47 10.78 5.34 -4.72
CA SER A 47 12.18 5.36 -4.30
C SER A 47 13.02 4.28 -4.98
N ALA A 48 12.47 3.07 -5.14
CA ALA A 48 13.12 1.98 -5.86
C ALA A 48 13.21 2.27 -7.36
N ALA A 49 12.19 2.88 -7.96
CA ALA A 49 12.21 3.29 -9.36
C ALA A 49 13.26 4.38 -9.61
N VAL A 50 13.36 5.37 -8.72
CA VAL A 50 14.40 6.41 -8.75
C VAL A 50 15.80 5.81 -8.60
N ALA A 51 15.98 4.88 -7.67
CA ALA A 51 17.25 4.16 -7.52
C ALA A 51 17.62 3.41 -8.80
N GLY A 52 16.68 2.65 -9.37
CA GLY A 52 16.89 1.94 -10.64
C GLY A 52 17.13 2.88 -11.82
N ALA A 53 16.50 4.05 -11.86
CA ALA A 53 16.73 5.07 -12.89
C ALA A 53 18.16 5.64 -12.86
N ASN A 54 18.90 5.50 -11.75
CA ASN A 54 20.33 5.85 -11.70
C ASN A 54 21.21 4.80 -12.40
N GLY A 55 20.67 3.64 -12.78
CA GLY A 55 21.37 2.59 -13.53
C GLY A 55 21.56 2.94 -15.00
N VAL A 56 22.21 4.07 -15.28
CA VAL A 56 22.46 4.58 -16.64
C VAL A 56 23.66 3.87 -17.28
N ASP A 57 23.58 3.59 -18.58
CA ASP A 57 24.69 3.10 -19.38
C ASP A 57 25.68 4.23 -19.69
N VAL A 58 26.73 4.32 -18.87
CA VAL A 58 27.75 5.36 -18.98
C VAL A 58 28.62 5.18 -20.22
N ASP A 59 28.87 3.94 -20.64
CA ASP A 59 29.71 3.66 -21.79
C ASP A 59 28.99 4.03 -23.09
N TRP A 60 27.69 3.71 -23.19
CA TRP A 60 26.82 4.20 -24.26
C TRP A 60 26.79 5.72 -24.30
N PHE A 61 26.52 6.37 -23.15
CA PHE A 61 26.47 7.83 -23.06
C PHE A 61 27.77 8.51 -23.51
N ARG A 62 28.93 7.95 -23.14
CA ARG A 62 30.23 8.50 -23.55
C ARG A 62 30.50 8.31 -25.05
N ALA A 63 29.98 7.24 -25.66
CA ALA A 63 30.20 6.94 -27.07
C ALA A 63 29.23 7.69 -28.00
N THR A 64 27.97 7.85 -27.61
CA THR A 64 26.89 8.37 -28.47
C THR A 64 26.37 9.74 -28.04
N GLY A 65 26.56 10.12 -26.77
CA GLY A 65 25.95 11.30 -26.16
C GLY A 65 24.50 11.08 -25.71
N GLU A 66 23.93 9.89 -25.89
CA GLU A 66 22.54 9.58 -25.55
C GLU A 66 22.45 8.89 -24.18
N VAL A 67 21.46 9.27 -23.38
CA VAL A 67 21.19 8.64 -22.08
C VAL A 67 20.29 7.43 -22.30
N ARG A 68 20.72 6.27 -21.82
CA ARG A 68 20.00 5.00 -21.88
C ARG A 68 20.14 4.26 -20.55
N LEU A 69 19.11 3.52 -20.14
CA LEU A 69 19.23 2.65 -18.96
C LEU A 69 19.99 1.37 -19.30
N LEU A 70 20.90 1.00 -18.39
CA LEU A 70 21.56 -0.29 -18.36
C LEU A 70 20.72 -1.24 -17.50
N GLU A 71 19.96 -2.12 -18.15
CA GLU A 71 18.95 -2.95 -17.49
C GLU A 71 19.47 -3.75 -16.27
N PRO A 72 20.61 -4.45 -16.32
CA PRO A 72 21.12 -5.17 -15.15
C PRO A 72 21.41 -4.25 -13.95
N LEU A 73 22.07 -3.11 -14.21
CA LEU A 73 22.42 -2.15 -13.16
C LEU A 73 21.17 -1.48 -12.57
N ALA A 74 20.20 -1.13 -13.41
CA ALA A 74 18.93 -0.56 -12.96
C ALA A 74 18.17 -1.54 -12.05
N HIS A 75 18.18 -2.83 -12.37
CA HIS A 75 17.57 -3.86 -11.52
C HIS A 75 18.28 -3.99 -10.17
N ASP A 76 19.61 -4.08 -10.17
CA ASP A 76 20.39 -4.24 -8.94
C ASP A 76 20.18 -3.04 -7.98
N LEU A 77 20.16 -1.82 -8.52
CA LEU A 77 19.93 -0.61 -7.73
C LEU A 77 18.51 -0.55 -7.16
N ALA A 78 17.49 -0.86 -7.97
CA ALA A 78 16.11 -0.93 -7.48
C ALA A 78 15.94 -2.02 -6.40
N MET A 79 16.53 -3.19 -6.60
CA MET A 79 16.51 -4.28 -5.62
C MET A 79 17.24 -3.93 -4.33
N SER A 80 18.28 -3.09 -4.37
CA SER A 80 19.00 -2.67 -3.16
C SER A 80 18.12 -1.86 -2.19
N ILE A 81 17.14 -1.12 -2.72
CA ILE A 81 16.13 -0.42 -1.92
C ILE A 81 15.09 -1.42 -1.43
N LEU A 82 14.53 -2.23 -2.33
CA LEU A 82 13.45 -3.16 -2.00
C LEU A 82 13.87 -4.26 -1.01
N ALA A 83 15.14 -4.66 -1.01
CA ALA A 83 15.67 -5.66 -0.08
C ALA A 83 15.66 -5.21 1.39
N GLN A 84 15.50 -3.91 1.65
CA GLN A 84 15.42 -3.35 3.01
C GLN A 84 13.98 -3.22 3.50
N GLU A 85 13.00 -3.46 2.63
CA GLU A 85 11.59 -3.23 2.87
C GLU A 85 10.83 -4.57 2.98
N ASP A 86 9.82 -4.63 3.85
CA ASP A 86 8.92 -5.79 3.95
C ASP A 86 7.83 -5.72 2.88
N VAL A 87 8.23 -6.00 1.64
CA VAL A 87 7.37 -5.96 0.44
C VAL A 87 7.65 -7.13 -0.48
N VAL A 88 6.59 -7.64 -1.11
CA VAL A 88 6.70 -8.65 -2.15
C VAL A 88 6.87 -7.94 -3.49
N VAL A 89 7.97 -8.22 -4.16
CA VAL A 89 8.24 -7.72 -5.50
C VAL A 89 7.40 -8.50 -6.52
N VAL A 90 6.53 -7.79 -7.22
CA VAL A 90 5.65 -8.37 -8.26
C VAL A 90 6.29 -8.26 -9.64
N GLY A 91 7.03 -7.18 -9.89
CA GLY A 91 7.74 -6.97 -11.15
C GLY A 91 8.70 -5.81 -11.10
N LEU A 92 9.87 -6.00 -11.69
CA LEU A 92 10.79 -4.95 -12.09
C LEU A 92 10.93 -5.05 -13.60
N THR A 93 10.75 -3.97 -14.33
CA THR A 93 10.91 -3.97 -15.78
C THR A 93 11.43 -2.62 -16.25
N VAL A 94 12.39 -2.64 -17.17
CA VAL A 94 12.84 -1.45 -17.89
C VAL A 94 12.12 -1.39 -19.24
N GLN A 95 11.35 -0.34 -19.49
CA GLN A 95 10.62 -0.13 -20.75
C GLN A 95 10.86 1.29 -21.26
N ASN A 96 11.32 1.45 -22.51
CA ASN A 96 11.54 2.75 -23.14
C ASN A 96 12.39 3.71 -22.27
N ASP A 97 13.48 3.21 -21.69
CA ASP A 97 14.33 3.95 -20.74
C ASP A 97 13.61 4.46 -19.48
N GLN A 98 12.52 3.78 -19.09
CA GLN A 98 11.83 3.99 -17.82
C GLN A 98 11.91 2.75 -16.96
N MET A 99 12.17 2.95 -15.67
CA MET A 99 12.14 1.89 -14.67
C MET A 99 10.73 1.77 -14.08
N VAL A 100 10.08 0.62 -14.26
CA VAL A 100 8.77 0.31 -13.69
C VAL A 100 8.94 -0.69 -12.54
N VAL A 101 8.50 -0.29 -11.34
CA VAL A 101 8.56 -1.11 -10.13
C VAL A 101 7.15 -1.40 -9.65
N GLN A 102 6.83 -2.68 -9.46
CA GLN A 102 5.56 -3.15 -8.92
C GLN A 102 5.82 -3.96 -7.65
N ILE A 103 5.20 -3.53 -6.55
CA ILE A 103 5.31 -4.17 -5.25
C ILE A 103 3.93 -4.43 -4.65
N ARG A 104 3.87 -5.35 -3.68
CA ARG A 104 2.67 -5.74 -2.97
C ARG A 104 2.99 -5.98 -1.49
N ARG A 105 2.06 -5.62 -0.61
CA ARG A 105 2.06 -6.00 0.81
C ARG A 105 0.67 -6.49 1.19
N GLU A 106 0.61 -7.50 2.06
CA GLU A 106 -0.64 -7.95 2.66
C GLU A 106 -0.92 -7.12 3.91
N VAL A 107 -2.13 -6.57 3.99
CA VAL A 107 -2.57 -5.76 5.13
C VAL A 107 -3.70 -6.52 5.82
N ALA A 108 -3.48 -6.96 7.06
CA ALA A 108 -4.55 -7.52 7.88
C ALA A 108 -5.61 -6.45 8.16
N PHE A 109 -6.87 -6.82 8.35
CA PHE A 109 -7.93 -5.89 8.76
C PHE A 109 -8.24 -6.07 10.24
N SER A 110 -8.44 -4.97 10.98
CA SER A 110 -8.67 -5.05 12.41
C SER A 110 -10.02 -5.69 12.73
N LEU A 111 -11.10 -5.35 12.00
CA LEU A 111 -12.43 -5.89 12.28
C LEU A 111 -12.59 -7.37 11.94
N LEU A 112 -11.94 -7.84 10.87
CA LEU A 112 -12.01 -9.25 10.48
C LEU A 112 -11.28 -10.15 11.49
N ASN A 113 -10.21 -9.65 12.12
CA ASN A 113 -9.43 -10.40 13.09
C ASN A 113 -10.09 -10.52 14.48
N ILE A 114 -11.21 -9.83 14.73
CA ILE A 114 -11.99 -9.96 15.99
C ILE A 114 -13.11 -10.99 15.84
N LEU A 115 -13.45 -11.39 14.61
CA LEU A 115 -14.53 -12.33 14.29
C LEU A 115 -14.03 -13.74 13.91
N THR A 116 -12.72 -13.95 13.85
CA THR A 116 -12.07 -15.23 13.51
C THR A 116 -11.08 -15.62 14.58
#